data_AF-A0A6Y2QFD1-F1
#
_entry.id   AF-A0A6Y2QFD1-F1
#
_cell.length_a   1.000
_cell.length_b   1.000
_cell.length_c   1.000
_cell.angle_alpha   90.00
_cell.angle_beta   90.00
_cell.angle_gamma   90.00
#
_symmetry.space_group_name_H-M   'P 1'
#
loop_
_entity.id
_entity.type
_entity.pdbx_description
1 polymer ?
#
loop_
_entity_poly.entity_id
_entity_poly.type
_entity_poly.pdbx_seq_one_letter_code
_entity_poly.pdbx_strand_id
1 'polypeptide(L)' 'MSTIIMDLCSYTRLGLSGYLVSRGVKKREINDIETVDELAIACGAHQPSVVFINEDCFIHTPSDSQQIKQIIN' A
#
# COMPACT_ATOMS: atom_id res chain seq x y z
N MET A 1 -4.23 0.04 -13.90
CA MET A 1 -3.40 -0.82 -13.02
C MET A 1 -3.51 -0.23 -11.63
N SER A 2 -3.97 -1.01 -10.65
CA SER A 2 -4.17 -0.50 -9.29
C SER A 2 -2.84 -0.42 -8.55
N THR A 3 -2.71 0.57 -7.68
CA THR A 3 -1.57 0.78 -6.78
C THR A 3 -2.08 0.87 -5.36
N ILE A 4 -1.38 0.24 -4.43
CA ILE A 4 -1.63 0.36 -2.99
C ILE A 4 -0.47 1.13 -2.35
N ILE A 5 -0.78 2.02 -1.41
CA ILE A 5 0.17 2.70 -0.55
C ILE A 5 -0.17 2.39 0.90
N MET A 6 0.76 1.77 1.61
CA MET A 6 0.68 1.47 3.04
C MET A 6 1.77 2.25 3.76
N ASP A 7 1.38 3.35 4.41
CA ASP A 7 2.30 4.24 5.12
C ASP A 7 1.54 4.99 6.22
N LEU A 8 2.10 5.11 7.43
CA LEU A 8 1.50 5.88 8.52
C LEU A 8 1.61 7.39 8.31
N CYS A 9 2.56 7.85 7.50
CA CYS A 9 2.80 9.28 7.27
C CYS A 9 1.87 9.84 6.18
N SER A 10 0.89 10.66 6.58
CA SER A 10 -0.06 11.29 5.66
C SER A 10 0.61 12.19 4.61
N TYR A 11 1.73 12.85 4.94
CA TYR A 11 2.47 13.67 3.98
C TYR A 11 3.19 12.83 2.91
N THR A 12 3.74 11.68 3.29
CA THR A 12 4.36 10.75 2.32
C THR A 12 3.29 10.18 1.39
N ARG A 13 2.15 9.75 1.92
CA ARG A 13 1.00 9.29 1.11
C ARG A 13 0.55 10.36 0.12
N LEU A 14 0.36 11.60 0.59
CA LEU A 14 -0.03 12.72 -0.26
C LEU A 14 1.00 12.99 -1.37
N GLY A 15 2.29 13.00 -1.03
CA GLY A 15 3.38 13.21 -1.98
C GLY A 15 3.47 12.11 -3.04
N LEU A 16 3.43 10.84 -2.63
CA LEU A 16 3.45 9.69 -3.53
C LEU A 16 2.21 9.64 -4.43
N SER A 17 1.02 9.83 -3.86
CA SER A 17 -0.23 9.88 -4.63
C SER A 17 -0.21 11.02 -5.66
N GLY A 18 0.24 12.22 -5.26
CA GLY A 18 0.41 13.35 -6.16
C GLY A 18 1.42 13.05 -7.28
N TYR A 19 2.54 12.41 -6.96
CA TYR A 19 3.52 11.99 -7.95
C TYR A 19 2.95 10.97 -8.94
N LEU A 20 2.28 9.92 -8.47
CA LEU A 20 1.66 8.90 -9.32
C LEU A 20 0.60 9.51 -10.26
N VAL A 21 -0.23 10.41 -9.74
CA VAL A 21 -1.20 11.16 -10.55
C VAL A 21 -0.50 12.01 -11.62
N SER A 22 0.60 12.68 -11.27
CA SER A 22 1.39 13.47 -12.24
C SER A 22 2.02 12.61 -13.35
N ARG A 23 2.21 11.31 -13.10
CA ARG A 23 2.69 10.30 -14.07
C ARG A 23 1.57 9.60 -14.84
N GLY A 24 0.32 10.00 -14.65
CA GLY A 24 -0.83 9.49 -15.40
C GLY A 24 -1.60 8.34 -14.74
N VAL A 25 -1.25 7.97 -13.50
CA VAL A 25 -2.07 7.02 -12.72
C VAL A 25 -3.37 7.72 -12.31
N LYS A 26 -4.52 7.09 -12.52
CA LYS A 26 -5.80 7.70 -12.13
C LYS A 26 -5.90 7.68 -10.61
N LYS A 27 -6.33 8.79 -10.00
CA LYS A 27 -6.49 8.87 -8.53
C LYS A 27 -7.35 7.72 -7.95
N ARG A 28 -8.38 7.29 -8.66
CA ARG A 28 -9.25 6.15 -8.27
C ARG A 28 -8.56 4.78 -8.30
N GLU A 29 -7.39 4.68 -8.92
CA GLU A 29 -6.57 3.47 -8.96
C GLU A 29 -5.50 3.46 -7.86
N ILE A 30 -5.42 4.51 -7.04
CA ILE A 30 -4.49 4.61 -5.91
C ILE A 30 -5.29 4.39 -4.62
N ASN A 31 -4.95 3.36 -3.86
CA ASN A 31 -5.61 3.01 -2.62
C ASN A 31 -4.64 3.20 -1.45
N ASP A 32 -5.02 4.02 -0.50
CA ASP A 32 -4.28 4.21 0.75
C ASP A 32 -4.86 3.27 1.81
N ILE A 33 -3.98 2.58 2.53
CA ILE A 33 -4.32 1.69 3.64
C ILE A 33 -3.35 1.90 4.81
N GLU A 34 -3.69 1.43 6.00
CA GLU A 34 -2.88 1.64 7.21
C GLU A 34 -2.46 0.33 7.89
N THR A 35 -3.13 -0.79 7.59
CA THR A 35 -2.88 -2.08 8.27
C THR A 35 -2.59 -3.24 7.32
N VAL A 36 -1.97 -4.31 7.83
CA VAL A 36 -1.70 -5.53 7.04
C VAL A 36 -2.97 -6.29 6.70
N ASP A 37 -4.00 -6.24 7.55
CA ASP A 37 -5.28 -6.86 7.26
C ASP A 37 -6.01 -6.15 6.11
N GLU A 38 -5.97 -4.81 6.09
CA GLU A 38 -6.45 -4.02 4.95
C GLU A 38 -5.65 -4.33 3.67
N LEU A 39 -4.34 -4.57 3.78
CA LEU A 39 -3.50 -4.96 2.65
C LEU A 39 -3.98 -6.27 2.03
N ALA A 40 -4.28 -7.28 2.83
CA ALA A 40 -4.80 -8.56 2.33
C ALA A 40 -6.12 -8.38 1.57
N ILE A 41 -7.06 -7.63 2.16
CA ILE A 41 -8.37 -7.34 1.56
C ILE A 41 -8.21 -6.56 0.25
N ALA A 42 -7.40 -5.50 0.27
CA ALA A 42 -7.19 -4.63 -0.87
C ALA A 42 -6.48 -5.36 -2.02
N CYS A 43 -5.47 -6.19 -1.74
CA CYS A 43 -4.82 -7.03 -2.74
C CYS A 43 -5.80 -8.00 -3.42
N GLY A 44 -6.66 -8.67 -2.64
CA GLY A 44 -7.67 -9.58 -3.20
C GLY A 44 -8.71 -8.86 -4.06
N ALA A 45 -9.17 -7.67 -3.63
CA ALA A 45 -10.22 -6.92 -4.33
C ALA A 45 -9.71 -6.15 -5.56
N HIS A 46 -8.47 -5.63 -5.52
CA HIS A 46 -7.98 -4.66 -6.51
C HIS A 46 -6.86 -5.20 -7.40
N GLN A 47 -6.28 -6.37 -7.06
CA GLN A 47 -5.17 -7.01 -7.78
C GLN A 47 -4.12 -5.99 -8.25
N PRO A 48 -3.48 -5.26 -7.30
CA PRO A 48 -2.56 -4.19 -7.63
C PRO A 48 -1.33 -4.72 -8.35
N SER A 49 -0.79 -3.90 -9.25
CA SER A 49 0.48 -4.21 -9.94
C SER A 49 1.70 -3.75 -9.14
N VAL A 50 1.51 -2.80 -8.23
CA VAL A 50 2.55 -2.23 -7.38
C VAL A 50 1.97 -1.95 -5.99
N VAL A 51 2.73 -2.27 -4.96
CA VAL A 51 2.41 -1.96 -3.56
C VAL A 51 3.60 -1.20 -2.96
N PHE A 52 3.36 0.00 -2.45
CA PHE A 52 4.33 0.77 -1.66
C PHE A 52 4.07 0.48 -0.18
N ILE A 53 5.09 0.07 0.56
CA ILE A 53 4.97 -0.24 1.99
C ILE A 53 6.09 0.45 2.74
N ASN A 54 5.73 1.24 3.74
CA ASN A 54 6.66 1.77 4.73
C ASN A 54 6.93 0.70 5.80
N GLU A 55 8.20 0.49 6.15
CA GLU A 55 8.61 -0.51 7.16
C GLU A 55 8.04 -0.22 8.56
N ASP A 56 7.86 1.06 8.89
CA ASP A 56 7.26 1.50 10.16
C ASP A 56 5.86 0.91 10.38
N CYS A 57 5.15 0.54 9.30
CA CYS A 57 3.83 -0.05 9.40
C CYS A 57 3.81 -1.50 9.93
N PHE A 58 4.94 -2.22 9.92
CA PHE A 58 4.96 -3.64 10.27
C PHE A 58 6.18 -4.09 11.09
N ILE A 59 7.22 -3.26 11.20
CA ILE A 59 8.47 -3.64 11.87
C ILE A 59 8.29 -3.92 13.38
N HIS A 60 7.27 -3.33 13.99
CA HIS A 60 6.98 -3.50 15.42
C HIS A 60 6.30 -4.84 15.75
N THR A 61 5.78 -5.54 14.75
CA THR A 61 5.06 -6.81 14.93
C THR A 61 5.66 -7.90 14.03
N PRO A 62 6.40 -8.88 14.57
CA PRO A 62 7.02 -9.93 13.76
C PRO A 62 6.03 -10.75 12.93
N SER A 63 4.78 -10.92 13.39
CA SER A 63 3.71 -11.59 12.64
C SER A 63 3.36 -10.86 11.35
N ASP A 64 3.31 -9.53 11.40
CA ASP A 64 2.91 -8.67 10.28
C ASP A 64 3.93 -8.80 9.13
N SER A 65 5.22 -8.89 9.45
CA SER A 65 6.26 -9.16 8.46
C SER A 65 6.08 -10.51 7.74
N GLN A 66 5.68 -11.57 8.47
CA GLN A 66 5.40 -12.86 7.85
C GLN A 66 4.13 -12.81 6.99
N GLN A 67 3.09 -12.14 7.46
CA GLN A 67 1.82 -11.99 6.75
C GLN A 67 1.98 -11.19 5.46
N ILE A 68 2.74 -10.08 5.48
CA ILE A 68 3.07 -9.30 4.27
C ILE A 68 3.74 -10.17 3.20
N LYS A 69 4.68 -11.04 3.59
CA LYS A 69 5.34 -11.96 2.66
C LYS A 69 4.36 -12.97 2.03
N GLN A 70 3.31 -13.36 2.76
CA GLN A 70 2.28 -14.25 2.23
C GLN A 70 1.29 -13.53 1.32
N ILE A 71 1.05 -12.24 1.53
CA ILE A 71 0.13 -11.44 0.72
C ILE A 71 0.76 -11.04 -0.63
N ILE A 72 2.07 -10.77 -0.66
CA ILE A 72 2.76 -10.18 -1.82
C ILE A 72 3.51 -11.21 -2.68
N ASN A 73 3.89 -12.38 -2.15
CA ASN A 73 4.44 -13.48 -2.95
C ASN A 73 3.36 -14.23 -3.71
#